data_AF-A0AAU7F1Z6-F1
#
_entry.id   AF-A0AAU7F1Z6-F1
#
_cell.length_a   1.000
_cell.length_b   1.000
_cell.length_c   1.000
_cell.angle_alpha   90.00
_cell.angle_beta   90.00
_cell.angle_gamma   90.00
#
_symmetry.space_group_name_H-M   'P 1'
#
loop_
_entity.id
_entity.type
_entity.pdbx_description
1 polymer ?
#
loop_
_entity_poly.entity_id
_entity_poly.type
_entity_poly.pdbx_seq_one_letter_code
_entity_poly.pdbx_strand_id
1 'polypeptide(L)'
;MNCLERTFDIQPLVQADMTVHINGQAVSAAIGETVLSVIQSLGVRQIARNDHDQISGAYCGMGVCQCCLVKINGRHKRRACQTVVRDGMQIETRVNRVVAQEVV
;
A
#
# COMPACT_ATOMS: atom_id res chain seq x y z
N MET A 1 19.62 -8.06 0.61
CA MET A 1 18.25 -7.83 1.10
C MET A 1 17.32 -8.39 0.04
N ASN A 2 16.49 -9.39 0.37
CA ASN A 2 15.58 -9.99 -0.61
C ASN A 2 14.29 -9.18 -0.69
N CYS A 3 14.01 -8.61 -1.85
CA CYS A 3 12.71 -8.03 -2.15
C CYS A 3 11.67 -9.13 -2.38
N LEU A 4 10.41 -8.86 -2.07
CA LEU A 4 9.30 -9.67 -2.52
C LEU A 4 9.23 -9.67 -4.04
N GLU A 5 8.94 -10.85 -4.59
CA GLU A 5 8.74 -11.03 -6.02
C GLU A 5 7.37 -10.48 -6.45
N ARG A 6 7.37 -9.66 -7.50
CA ARG A 6 6.15 -9.11 -8.10
C ARG A 6 5.67 -10.04 -9.22
N THR A 7 4.71 -10.90 -8.90
CA THR A 7 4.24 -11.97 -9.81
C THR A 7 2.98 -11.60 -10.61
N PHE A 8 2.32 -10.49 -10.29
CA PHE A 8 1.07 -10.05 -10.93
C PHE A 8 1.24 -8.83 -11.84
N ASP A 9 2.49 -8.41 -12.10
CA ASP A 9 2.72 -7.45 -13.17
C ASP A 9 2.38 -8.09 -14.53
N ILE A 10 1.62 -7.38 -15.36
CA ILE A 10 1.29 -7.83 -16.72
C ILE A 10 2.53 -7.76 -17.62
N GLN A 11 3.42 -6.80 -17.35
CA GLN A 11 4.67 -6.60 -18.05
C GLN A 11 5.82 -6.58 -17.02
N PRO A 12 7.03 -7.03 -17.38
CA PRO A 12 8.19 -6.91 -16.51
C PRO A 12 8.39 -5.45 -16.06
N LEU A 13 8.74 -5.26 -14.78
CA LEU A 13 9.09 -3.94 -14.26
C LEU A 13 10.45 -3.51 -14.83
N VAL A 14 10.42 -2.82 -15.97
CA VAL A 14 11.62 -2.46 -16.74
C VAL A 14 12.56 -1.55 -15.93
N GLN A 15 12.01 -0.70 -15.06
CA GLN A 15 12.78 0.25 -14.28
C GLN A 15 12.36 0.25 -12.80
N ALA A 16 13.13 -0.47 -11.98
CA ALA A 16 12.94 -0.56 -10.54
C ALA A 16 13.82 0.47 -9.82
N ASP A 17 13.43 1.75 -9.85
CA ASP A 17 14.25 2.86 -9.33
C ASP A 17 14.22 3.01 -7.81
N MET A 18 13.26 2.38 -7.13
CA MET A 18 13.07 2.59 -5.70
C MET A 18 12.60 1.33 -4.98
N THR A 19 12.79 1.34 -3.67
CA THR A 19 12.30 0.29 -2.77
C THR A 19 11.28 0.86 -1.80
N VAL A 20 10.13 0.20 -1.70
CA VAL A 20 9.13 0.46 -0.66
C VAL A 20 9.03 -0.74 0.28
N HIS A 21 8.44 -0.55 1.44
CA HIS A 21 8.26 -1.60 2.43
C HIS A 21 6.77 -1.84 2.66
N ILE A 22 6.27 -2.99 2.26
CA ILE A 22 4.88 -3.40 2.52
C ILE A 22 4.88 -4.39 3.69
N ASN A 23 4.28 -3.99 4.81
CA ASN A 23 4.25 -4.76 6.06
C ASN A 23 5.66 -5.22 6.50
N GLY A 24 6.65 -4.34 6.34
CA GLY A 24 8.06 -4.60 6.67
C GLY A 24 8.86 -5.35 5.61
N GLN A 25 8.22 -5.86 4.55
CA GLN A 25 8.91 -6.56 3.46
C GLN A 25 9.27 -5.59 2.33
N ALA A 26 10.52 -5.64 1.86
CA ALA A 26 11.00 -4.79 0.77
C ALA A 26 10.35 -5.20 -0.56
N VAL A 27 9.97 -4.23 -1.38
CA VAL A 27 9.31 -4.41 -2.68
C VAL A 27 9.87 -3.38 -3.64
N SER A 28 10.31 -3.82 -4.81
CA SER A 28 10.78 -2.94 -5.88
C SER A 28 9.60 -2.16 -6.48
N ALA A 29 9.79 -0.87 -6.75
CA ALA A 29 8.79 -0.04 -7.38
C ALA A 29 9.40 0.92 -8.41
N ALA A 30 8.57 1.38 -9.34
CA ALA A 30 8.92 2.37 -10.34
C ALA A 30 8.36 3.76 -10.00
N ILE A 31 9.00 4.79 -10.55
CA ILE A 31 8.50 6.16 -10.48
C ILE A 31 7.12 6.24 -11.14
N GLY A 32 6.18 6.93 -10.48
CA GLY A 32 4.82 7.14 -10.99
C GLY A 32 3.81 6.07 -10.59
N GLU A 33 4.26 4.93 -10.06
CA GLU A 33 3.35 3.93 -9.50
C GLU A 33 2.57 4.47 -8.29
N THR A 34 1.38 3.93 -8.08
CA THR A 34 0.62 4.18 -6.86
C THR A 34 0.93 3.10 -5.83
N VAL A 35 0.73 3.42 -4.56
CA VAL A 35 0.82 2.42 -3.48
C VAL A 35 -0.12 1.25 -3.77
N LEU A 36 -1.29 1.50 -4.36
CA LEU A 36 -2.19 0.43 -4.77
C LEU A 36 -1.59 -0.48 -5.85
N SER A 37 -0.98 0.06 -6.90
CA SER A 37 -0.43 -0.76 -7.99
C SER A 37 0.69 -1.66 -7.49
N VAL A 38 1.57 -1.15 -6.63
CA VAL A 38 2.66 -1.94 -6.03
C VAL A 38 2.13 -3.02 -5.08
N ILE A 39 1.03 -2.77 -4.35
CA ILE A 39 0.41 -3.83 -3.54
C ILE A 39 -0.23 -4.91 -4.46
N GLN A 40 -0.87 -4.49 -5.55
CA GLN A 40 -1.55 -5.41 -6.47
C GLN A 40 -0.58 -6.24 -7.31
N SER A 41 0.62 -5.73 -7.63
CA SER A 41 1.66 -6.50 -8.32
C SER A 41 2.18 -7.71 -7.51
N LEU A 42 1.93 -7.72 -6.20
CA LEU A 42 2.16 -8.86 -5.31
C LEU A 42 0.97 -9.83 -5.23
N GLY A 43 -0.12 -9.56 -5.96
CA GLY A 43 -1.36 -10.35 -5.91
C GLY A 43 -2.26 -10.05 -4.71
N VAL A 44 -1.92 -9.05 -3.90
CA VAL A 44 -2.66 -8.74 -2.68
C VAL A 44 -3.88 -7.88 -3.01
N ARG A 45 -5.07 -8.47 -2.89
CA ARG A 45 -6.35 -7.76 -3.12
C ARG A 45 -7.04 -7.29 -1.83
N GLN A 46 -6.75 -7.96 -0.72
CA GLN A 46 -7.22 -7.62 0.62
C GLN A 46 -6.21 -6.67 1.26
N ILE A 47 -6.43 -5.36 1.10
CA ILE A 47 -5.40 -4.34 1.37
C ILE A 47 -5.76 -3.38 2.49
N ALA A 48 -7.01 -3.38 2.95
CA ALA A 48 -7.47 -2.48 3.98
C ALA A 48 -8.28 -3.22 5.03
N ARG A 49 -8.25 -2.69 6.23
CA ARG A 49 -9.09 -3.12 7.35
C ARG A 49 -9.80 -1.88 7.91
N ASN A 50 -11.13 -1.95 8.06
CA ASN A 50 -11.89 -0.85 8.63
C ASN A 50 -11.84 -0.89 10.18
N ASP A 51 -12.50 0.08 10.83
CA ASP A 51 -12.44 0.21 12.29
C ASP A 51 -13.24 -0.89 13.03
N HIS A 52 -14.03 -1.67 12.29
CA HIS A 52 -14.77 -2.86 12.75
C HIS A 52 -14.05 -4.17 12.40
N ASP A 53 -12.76 -4.12 12.10
CA ASP A 53 -11.95 -5.29 11.75
C ASP A 53 -12.36 -5.97 10.42
N GLN A 54 -13.23 -5.37 9.61
CA GLN A 54 -13.61 -5.97 8.32
C GLN A 54 -12.56 -5.67 7.26
N ILE A 55 -12.22 -6.71 6.49
CA ILE A 55 -11.25 -6.64 5.40
C ILE A 55 -11.92 -6.10 4.14
N SER A 56 -11.26 -5.18 3.46
CA SER A 56 -11.69 -4.63 2.18
C SER A 56 -10.54 -4.51 1.17
N GLY A 57 -10.92 -4.36 -0.10
CA GLY A 57 -10.02 -4.21 -1.23
C GLY A 57 -10.37 -2.99 -2.06
N ALA A 58 -9.42 -2.50 -2.84
CA ALA A 58 -9.71 -1.44 -3.79
C ALA A 58 -10.74 -1.90 -4.83
N TYR A 59 -11.83 -1.13 -4.98
CA TYR A 59 -12.82 -1.35 -6.03
C TYR A 59 -12.63 -0.37 -7.19
N CYS A 60 -12.65 0.94 -6.90
CA CYS A 60 -12.66 1.95 -7.96
C CYS A 60 -11.28 2.33 -8.52
N GLY A 61 -10.19 2.19 -7.75
CA GLY A 61 -8.85 2.67 -8.16
C GLY A 61 -8.69 4.19 -8.32
N MET A 62 -9.73 4.99 -8.13
CA MET A 62 -9.76 6.44 -8.41
C MET A 62 -10.01 7.32 -7.18
N GLY A 63 -10.17 6.71 -5.99
CA GLY A 63 -10.28 7.41 -4.70
C GLY A 63 -11.68 7.63 -4.16
N VAL A 64 -12.72 7.19 -4.87
CA VAL A 64 -14.14 7.38 -4.50
C VAL A 64 -14.63 6.36 -3.47
N CYS A 65 -14.35 5.06 -3.67
CA CYS A 65 -14.90 4.00 -2.82
C CYS A 65 -14.36 3.99 -1.38
N GLN A 66 -13.20 4.60 -1.12
CA GLN A 66 -12.52 4.59 0.18
C GLN A 66 -12.23 3.18 0.77
N CYS A 67 -12.22 2.13 -0.07
CA CYS A 67 -11.94 0.75 0.37
C CYS A 67 -10.43 0.38 0.36
N CYS A 68 -9.54 1.33 0.09
CA CYS A 68 -8.09 1.09 -0.04
C CYS A 68 -7.26 1.89 0.98
N LEU A 69 -7.84 2.12 2.15
CA LEU A 69 -7.23 2.93 3.20
C LEU A 69 -6.17 2.11 3.95
N VAL A 70 -4.94 2.59 3.90
CA VAL A 70 -3.76 1.99 4.52
C VAL A 70 -3.03 3.03 5.37
N LYS A 71 -2.11 2.57 6.22
CA LYS A 71 -1.20 3.46 6.94
C LYS A 71 0.10 3.60 6.13
N ILE A 72 0.52 4.84 5.89
CA ILE A 72 1.72 5.16 5.13
C ILE A 72 2.58 6.11 5.94
N ASN A 73 3.83 5.73 6.19
CA ASN A 73 4.80 6.52 6.97
C ASN A 73 4.20 7.04 8.28
N GLY A 74 3.56 6.16 9.06
CA GLY A 74 2.91 6.53 10.32
C GLY A 74 1.50 7.14 10.19
N ARG A 75 1.12 7.63 9.00
CA ARG A 75 -0.18 8.30 8.80
C ARG A 75 -1.26 7.32 8.41
N HIS A 76 -2.32 7.25 9.21
CA HIS A 76 -3.49 6.40 8.97
C HIS A 76 -4.38 6.92 7.83
N LYS A 77 -5.32 6.08 7.38
CA LYS A 77 -6.40 6.44 6.44
C LYS A 77 -5.91 7.08 5.14
N ARG A 78 -4.77 6.60 4.61
CA ARG A 78 -4.24 7.07 3.32
C ARG A 78 -4.81 6.24 2.19
N ARG A 79 -5.28 6.91 1.13
CA ARG A 79 -5.76 6.24 -0.09
C ARG A 79 -4.58 5.66 -0.84
N ALA A 80 -4.44 4.33 -0.84
CA ALA A 80 -3.40 3.64 -1.61
C ALA A 80 -3.49 3.98 -3.11
N CYS A 81 -4.72 4.08 -3.65
CA CYS A 81 -4.95 4.34 -5.07
C CYS A 81 -4.58 5.74 -5.56
N GLN A 82 -4.42 6.71 -4.66
CA GLN A 82 -4.09 8.09 -5.01
C GLN A 82 -2.72 8.53 -4.47
N THR A 83 -2.03 7.65 -3.73
CA THR A 83 -0.71 7.97 -3.18
C THR A 83 0.36 7.40 -4.10
N VAL A 84 1.13 8.28 -4.72
CA VAL A 84 2.31 7.90 -5.52
C VAL A 84 3.41 7.40 -4.58
N VAL A 85 4.08 6.31 -4.95
CA VAL A 85 5.19 5.75 -4.16
C VAL A 85 6.40 6.67 -4.15
N ARG A 86 7.20 6.56 -3.09
CA ARG A 86 8.50 7.22 -2.94
C ARG A 86 9.46 6.23 -2.31
N ASP A 87 10.75 6.38 -2.59
CA ASP A 87 11.78 5.52 -2.03
C ASP A 87 11.74 5.51 -0.50
N GLY A 88 11.96 4.34 0.09
CA GLY A 88 11.93 4.09 1.53
C GLY A 88 10.53 4.15 2.18
N MET A 89 9.46 4.31 1.41
CA MET A 89 8.10 4.43 1.96
C MET A 89 7.67 3.17 2.73
N GLN A 90 7.12 3.36 3.93
CA GLN A 90 6.60 2.33 4.82
C GLN A 90 5.08 2.24 4.68
N ILE A 91 4.56 1.10 4.26
CA ILE A 91 3.14 0.85 3.96
C ILE A 91 2.65 -0.31 4.83
N GLU A 92 1.63 -0.07 5.63
CA GLU A 92 0.99 -1.09 6.47
C GLU A 92 -0.46 -1.29 6.02
N THR A 93 -0.79 -2.48 5.51
CA THR A 93 -2.13 -2.80 4.99
C THR A 93 -3.07 -3.34 6.07
N ARG A 94 -2.50 -3.84 7.17
CA ARG A 94 -3.24 -4.46 8.29
C ARG A 94 -3.58 -3.47 9.41
N VAL A 95 -2.94 -2.30 9.42
CA VAL A 95 -3.08 -1.29 10.46
C VAL A 95 -3.63 -0.02 9.83
N ASN A 96 -4.83 0.37 10.22
CA ASN A 96 -5.48 1.56 9.66
C ASN A 96 -6.38 2.31 10.64
N ARG A 97 -6.76 1.69 11.77
CA ARG A 97 -7.53 2.34 12.83
C ARG A 97 -6.69 3.41 13.51
N VAL A 98 -7.25 4.62 13.62
CA VAL A 98 -6.67 5.66 14.48
C VAL A 98 -7.05 5.29 15.90
N VAL A 99 -6.12 4.68 16.62
CA VAL A 99 -6.25 4.56 18.08
C VAL A 99 -5.86 5.95 18.58
N ALA A 100 -6.78 6.69 19.19
CA ALA A 100 -6.45 7.97 19.77
C ALA A 100 -5.24 7.77 20.69
N GLN A 101 -4.09 8.33 20.31
CA GLN A 101 -3.10 8.69 21.30
C GLN A 101 -3.73 9.89 22.02
N GLU A 102 -4.48 9.61 23.10
CA GLU A 102 -4.54 10.55 24.21
C GLU A 102 -3.09 10.72 24.69
N VAL A 103 -2.43 11.74 24.15
CA VAL A 103 -1.21 12.29 24.71
C VAL A 103 -1.61 13.66 25.23
N VAL A 104 -1.93 13.64 26.54
CA VAL A 104 -2.14 14.74 27.49
C VAL A 104 -3.31 15.68 27.20
#